data_AF-A0A0C3QBE4-F1
#
_entry.id   AF-A0A0C3QBE4-F1
#
_cell.length_a   1.000
_cell.length_b   1.000
_cell.length_c   1.000
_cell.angle_alpha   90.00
_cell.angle_beta   90.00
_cell.angle_gamma   90.00
#
_symmetry.space_group_name_H-M   'P 1'
#
loop_
_entity.id
_entity.type
_entity.pdbx_description
1 polymer ?
#
loop_
_entity_poly.entity_id
_entity_poly.type
_entity_poly.pdbx_seq_one_letter_code
_entity_poly.pdbx_strand_id
1 'polypeptide(L)'
;MLFPSSKSLSRPVEIVHAPSTSSTVPHEPQQQLVSQFATFSTTLSVGYDTPFCYNGVVQTIVSSVKHEQRAFTAHPDRTFYLEFADGGNTQIQISVGDDAPEDVPTFIGVHGMAGDLDAPYLHEILSPLVKENRGRGVVFNLRGCGGSTATSPTFHHGGCTSDLGAVVTWVTMKWPKSKIYLIGTSLGGVITAKALGQWGDECPVSAAALISPVYDFGASCHAMETNFVSRTVFNPAVGAFYAKLVMKNKDAFDIEHWRYTRPTPFPSATPSPPSSSPPAPYIDSEIPQESRPLAQESRNSSFMTSSARSTSIFSSLPSLSTPQTSSPPTPFPESNSFCIPPPSPSPPIVAEYTSEVKEALAKSLKEVTSRLLPQSLTKFCKSFVASTAHFVSGEEFMAETSAVKDLPNIRVPCLAVNCADDPLMPGEALPRSEARKSPFVVMAVPKKGGHLGTFMAKKSRKFHGNKRYHTAVVEEWFKANQTLPQMRPRPQIFNAHQGFFYPEGHPEMSFREVTQMYLKLKYTRPTYPKSTST
;
A
#
# COMPACT_ATOMS: atom_id res chain seq x y z
N MET A 1 -23.01 35.50 23.54
CA MET A 1 -21.53 35.64 23.45
C MET A 1 -21.20 36.14 22.05
N LEU A 2 -20.58 37.31 21.98
CA LEU A 2 -20.19 38.00 20.76
C LEU A 2 -19.12 37.17 20.03
N PHE A 3 -19.37 36.80 18.76
CA PHE A 3 -18.33 36.26 17.89
C PHE A 3 -17.31 37.38 17.63
N PRO A 4 -16.02 37.23 18.01
CA PRO A 4 -15.04 38.22 17.63
C PRO A 4 -14.89 38.18 16.11
N SER A 5 -15.11 39.33 15.49
CA SER A 5 -14.58 39.69 14.18
C SER A 5 -13.06 39.44 14.19
N SER A 6 -12.64 38.25 13.75
CA SER A 6 -11.23 37.96 13.52
C SER A 6 -10.97 38.00 12.02
N LYS A 7 -10.06 38.90 11.62
CA LYS A 7 -9.31 38.73 10.38
C LYS A 7 -8.68 37.33 10.48
N SER A 8 -9.16 36.39 9.67
CA SER A 8 -8.63 35.02 9.63
C SER A 8 -7.21 35.07 9.05
N LEU A 9 -6.25 35.20 9.96
CA LEU A 9 -4.85 34.90 9.68
C LEU A 9 -4.78 33.39 9.51
N SER A 10 -4.53 32.93 8.29
CA SER A 10 -4.24 31.53 8.04
C SER A 10 -3.10 31.09 8.96
N ARG A 11 -3.25 29.92 9.61
CA ARG A 11 -2.24 29.47 10.56
C ARG A 11 -1.05 28.91 9.79
N PRO A 12 0.20 29.27 10.18
CA PRO A 12 1.37 28.71 9.54
C PRO A 12 1.44 27.20 9.79
N VAL A 13 1.84 26.47 8.76
CA VAL A 13 2.14 25.04 8.81
C VAL A 13 3.63 24.91 9.09
N GLU A 14 4.01 24.14 10.10
CA GLU A 14 5.42 23.83 10.33
C GLU A 14 5.89 22.90 9.21
N ILE A 15 6.98 23.26 8.51
CA ILE A 15 7.55 22.45 7.44
C ILE A 15 8.88 21.89 7.92
N VAL A 16 8.99 20.57 7.92
CA VAL A 16 10.15 19.82 8.38
C VAL A 16 10.73 19.07 7.18
N HIS A 17 11.91 19.47 6.73
CA HIS A 17 12.65 18.80 5.67
C HIS A 17 14.15 18.92 5.92
N ALA A 18 14.95 18.12 5.21
CA ALA A 18 16.41 18.22 5.27
C ALA A 18 16.87 19.63 4.83
N PRO A 19 17.86 20.24 5.51
CA PRO A 19 18.44 21.49 5.06
C PRO A 19 19.04 21.33 3.67
N SER A 20 18.97 22.38 2.85
CA SER A 20 19.53 22.40 1.51
C SER A 20 21.05 22.20 1.57
N THR A 21 21.55 21.00 1.29
CA THR A 21 22.97 20.74 1.14
C THR A 21 23.31 20.56 -0.33
N SER A 22 24.28 21.32 -0.84
CA SER A 22 24.84 21.08 -2.17
C SER A 22 25.51 19.71 -2.19
N SER A 23 24.95 18.73 -2.89
CA SER A 23 25.64 17.44 -3.11
C SER A 23 25.38 16.95 -4.53
N THR A 24 26.43 16.46 -5.19
CA THR A 24 26.43 15.91 -6.55
C THR A 24 26.05 14.42 -6.56
N VAL A 25 24.95 14.06 -5.88
CA VAL A 25 24.55 12.66 -5.63
C VAL A 25 23.44 12.22 -6.60
N PRO A 26 23.38 10.94 -7.00
CA PRO A 26 22.27 10.38 -7.77
C PRO A 26 20.89 10.71 -7.17
N HIS A 27 19.90 10.93 -8.06
CA HIS A 27 18.53 11.37 -7.75
C HIS A 27 18.34 12.83 -7.33
N GLU A 28 19.31 13.69 -7.68
CA GLU A 28 19.24 15.14 -7.49
C GLU A 28 17.88 15.76 -7.90
N PRO A 29 17.24 15.42 -9.05
CA PRO A 29 15.96 16.04 -9.43
C PRO A 29 14.81 15.75 -8.45
N GLN A 30 14.80 14.55 -7.84
CA GLN A 30 13.79 14.18 -6.84
C GLN A 30 13.99 14.94 -5.53
N GLN A 31 15.24 15.10 -5.08
CA GLN A 31 15.58 15.86 -3.87
C GLN A 31 15.33 17.36 -4.08
N GLN A 32 15.69 17.90 -5.25
CA GLN A 32 15.40 19.27 -5.64
C GLN A 32 13.89 19.53 -5.64
N LEU A 33 13.08 18.62 -6.18
CA LEU A 33 11.61 18.74 -6.15
C LEU A 33 11.09 18.81 -4.71
N VAL A 34 11.59 17.95 -3.82
CA VAL A 34 11.20 17.96 -2.40
C VAL A 34 11.54 19.30 -1.75
N SER A 35 12.76 19.79 -1.94
CA SER A 35 13.22 21.09 -1.40
C SER A 35 12.43 22.27 -1.98
N GLN A 36 12.14 22.25 -3.29
CA GLN A 36 11.36 23.27 -3.96
C GLN A 36 9.91 23.25 -3.47
N PHE A 37 9.29 22.08 -3.33
CA PHE A 37 7.94 21.96 -2.79
C PHE A 37 7.87 22.47 -1.34
N ALA A 38 8.84 22.11 -0.50
CA ALA A 38 8.92 22.59 0.88
C ALA A 38 9.03 24.13 0.97
N THR A 39 9.66 24.78 -0.01
CA THR A 39 9.91 26.23 -0.01
C THR A 39 8.80 27.02 -0.71
N PHE A 40 8.28 26.51 -1.82
CA PHE A 40 7.47 27.26 -2.78
C PHE A 40 6.04 26.72 -2.94
N SER A 41 5.68 25.63 -2.24
CA SER A 41 4.31 25.10 -2.33
C SER A 41 3.29 26.16 -1.92
N THR A 42 2.31 26.36 -2.80
CA THR A 42 1.22 27.31 -2.53
C THR A 42 0.32 26.78 -1.42
N THR A 43 0.02 25.48 -1.42
CA THR A 43 -0.85 24.89 -0.40
C THR A 43 -0.18 24.81 0.97
N LEU A 44 1.14 24.60 1.06
CA LEU A 44 1.86 24.72 2.34
C LEU A 44 1.91 26.17 2.84
N SER A 45 2.08 27.14 1.94
CA SER A 45 2.25 28.57 2.28
C SER A 45 0.95 29.29 2.69
N VAL A 46 -0.18 28.96 2.05
CA VAL A 46 -1.46 29.66 2.29
C VAL A 46 -2.02 29.38 3.69
N GLY A 47 -1.52 28.36 4.39
CA GLY A 47 -2.04 27.93 5.69
C GLY A 47 -3.49 27.43 5.57
N TYR A 48 -4.11 27.07 6.70
CA TYR A 48 -5.45 26.49 6.70
C TYR A 48 -6.27 27.01 7.89
N ASP A 49 -7.59 27.05 7.73
CA ASP A 49 -8.56 27.54 8.72
C ASP A 49 -9.61 26.47 9.03
N THR A 50 -9.91 26.28 10.31
CA THR A 50 -10.76 25.21 10.85
C THR A 50 -11.87 25.79 11.76
N PRO A 51 -12.76 26.65 11.23
CA PRO A 51 -13.64 27.48 12.07
C PRO A 51 -14.74 26.69 12.81
N PHE A 52 -15.09 25.48 12.36
CA PHE A 52 -16.18 24.67 12.93
C PHE A 52 -15.70 23.49 13.81
N CYS A 53 -14.40 23.21 13.84
CA CYS A 53 -13.80 22.09 14.59
C CYS A 53 -12.50 22.57 15.26
N TYR A 54 -12.65 23.36 16.32
CA TYR A 54 -11.56 24.12 16.96
C TYR A 54 -10.54 23.28 17.73
N ASN A 55 -10.78 21.98 17.93
CA ASN A 55 -9.84 21.03 18.53
C ASN A 55 -9.74 19.72 17.70
N GLY A 56 -8.60 19.03 17.80
CA GLY A 56 -8.31 17.82 17.05
C GLY A 56 -9.22 16.63 17.37
N VAL A 57 -9.76 16.53 18.58
CA VAL A 57 -10.72 15.50 18.96
C VAL A 57 -12.00 15.59 18.11
N VAL A 58 -12.62 16.78 18.04
CA VAL A 58 -13.86 16.97 17.27
C VAL A 58 -13.61 16.77 15.79
N GLN A 59 -12.47 17.23 15.27
CA GLN A 59 -12.05 16.97 13.89
C GLN A 59 -12.00 15.47 13.57
N THR A 60 -11.40 14.68 14.48
CA THR A 60 -11.25 13.23 14.34
C THR A 60 -12.61 12.54 14.34
N ILE A 61 -13.48 12.88 15.29
CA ILE A 61 -14.85 12.33 15.36
C ILE A 61 -15.64 12.66 14.09
N VAL A 62 -15.62 13.92 13.64
CA VAL A 62 -16.32 14.36 12.42
C VAL A 62 -15.81 13.62 11.19
N SER A 63 -14.50 13.40 11.08
CA SER A 63 -13.90 12.60 10.01
C SER A 63 -14.40 11.16 10.01
N SER A 64 -14.70 10.57 11.17
CA SER A 64 -15.20 9.19 11.28
C SER A 64 -16.68 9.02 10.96
N VAL A 65 -17.51 10.08 11.05
CA VAL A 65 -18.98 10.01 10.86
C VAL A 65 -19.45 10.59 9.53
N LYS A 66 -18.63 11.38 8.85
CA LYS A 66 -19.00 12.03 7.60
C LYS A 66 -18.92 11.03 6.44
N HIS A 67 -20.06 10.71 5.85
CA HIS A 67 -20.12 9.92 4.62
C HIS A 67 -19.74 10.80 3.43
N GLU A 68 -18.60 10.48 2.81
CA GLU A 68 -18.13 11.13 1.59
C GLU A 68 -18.40 10.25 0.38
N GLN A 69 -18.53 10.88 -0.79
CA GLN A 69 -18.74 10.16 -2.04
C GLN A 69 -17.48 9.38 -2.42
N ARG A 70 -17.65 8.15 -2.90
CA ARG A 70 -16.54 7.37 -3.45
C ARG A 70 -15.88 8.12 -4.61
N ALA A 71 -14.56 7.96 -4.75
CA ALA A 71 -13.82 8.42 -5.91
C ALA A 71 -14.23 7.67 -7.18
N PHE A 72 -14.54 6.37 -7.03
CA PHE A 72 -14.99 5.49 -8.08
C PHE A 72 -15.90 4.40 -7.52
N THR A 73 -16.83 3.93 -8.35
CA THR A 73 -17.82 2.92 -7.97
C THR A 73 -17.22 1.51 -8.08
N ALA A 74 -17.61 0.62 -7.18
CA ALA A 74 -17.30 -0.79 -7.31
C ALA A 74 -17.90 -1.37 -8.58
N HIS A 75 -17.06 -2.00 -9.41
CA HIS A 75 -17.50 -2.80 -10.54
C HIS A 75 -16.95 -4.23 -10.41
N PRO A 76 -17.75 -5.29 -10.64
CA PRO A 76 -17.27 -6.66 -10.60
C PRO A 76 -16.05 -6.90 -11.48
N ASP A 77 -16.07 -6.42 -12.73
CA ASP A 77 -14.95 -6.54 -13.68
C ASP A 77 -13.70 -5.70 -13.30
N ARG A 78 -13.79 -4.93 -12.23
CA ARG A 78 -12.70 -4.09 -11.70
C ARG A 78 -12.32 -4.50 -10.29
N THR A 79 -12.69 -5.71 -9.89
CA THR A 79 -12.42 -6.30 -8.58
C THR A 79 -11.55 -7.53 -8.76
N PHE A 80 -10.38 -7.51 -8.13
CA PHE A 80 -9.38 -8.59 -8.23
C PHE A 80 -9.10 -9.15 -6.84
N TYR A 81 -8.58 -10.38 -6.79
CA TYR A 81 -8.22 -11.02 -5.53
C TYR A 81 -6.82 -11.57 -5.65
N LEU A 82 -5.97 -11.23 -4.68
CA LEU A 82 -4.63 -11.78 -4.60
C LEU A 82 -4.53 -12.72 -3.41
N GLU A 83 -3.81 -13.81 -3.61
CA GLU A 83 -3.29 -14.65 -2.54
C GLU A 83 -1.79 -14.37 -2.37
N PHE A 84 -1.36 -14.21 -1.11
CA PHE A 84 0.03 -13.95 -0.74
C PHE A 84 0.79 -15.24 -0.43
N ALA A 85 2.11 -15.13 -0.30
CA ALA A 85 3.03 -16.24 -0.05
C ALA A 85 2.66 -17.09 1.18
N ASP A 86 2.16 -16.46 2.24
CA ASP A 86 1.71 -17.11 3.48
C ASP A 86 0.28 -17.66 3.41
N GLY A 87 -0.34 -17.62 2.23
CA GLY A 87 -1.71 -18.06 2.01
C GLY A 87 -2.76 -17.06 2.47
N GLY A 88 -2.35 -15.88 2.96
CA GLY A 88 -3.26 -14.76 3.18
C GLY A 88 -3.80 -14.20 1.88
N ASN A 89 -4.73 -13.25 1.96
CA ASN A 89 -5.35 -12.68 0.77
C ASN A 89 -5.72 -11.22 0.93
N THR A 90 -5.95 -10.58 -0.21
CA THR A 90 -6.58 -9.27 -0.30
C THR A 90 -7.57 -9.21 -1.45
N GLN A 91 -8.53 -8.29 -1.33
CA GLN A 91 -9.39 -7.85 -2.42
C GLN A 91 -8.89 -6.48 -2.89
N ILE A 92 -8.81 -6.30 -4.21
CA ILE A 92 -8.37 -5.06 -4.88
C ILE A 92 -9.54 -4.52 -5.69
N GLN A 93 -9.65 -3.20 -5.76
CA GLN A 93 -10.53 -2.50 -6.66
C GLN A 93 -9.79 -1.41 -7.44
N ILE A 94 -10.10 -1.27 -8.73
CA ILE A 94 -9.49 -0.28 -9.61
C ILE A 94 -10.52 0.69 -10.19
N SER A 95 -10.15 1.96 -10.38
CA SER A 95 -11.05 3.01 -10.86
C SER A 95 -11.31 2.91 -12.37
N VAL A 96 -10.25 2.65 -13.14
CA VAL A 96 -10.24 2.47 -14.60
C VAL A 96 -9.34 1.29 -14.91
N GLY A 97 -9.71 0.50 -15.91
CA GLY A 97 -9.00 -0.71 -16.30
C GLY A 97 -7.97 -0.45 -17.38
N ASP A 98 -7.92 -1.39 -18.33
CA ASP A 98 -7.06 -1.35 -19.52
C ASP A 98 -7.63 -0.43 -20.62
N ASP A 99 -8.80 0.18 -20.37
CA ASP A 99 -9.42 1.22 -21.22
C ASP A 99 -8.74 2.59 -21.08
N ALA A 100 -7.94 2.80 -20.02
CA ALA A 100 -7.13 4.00 -19.86
C ALA A 100 -5.73 3.84 -20.51
N PRO A 101 -5.07 4.94 -20.93
CA PRO A 101 -3.72 4.88 -21.50
C PRO A 101 -2.73 4.08 -20.64
N GLU A 102 -1.81 3.34 -21.27
CA GLU A 102 -0.86 2.46 -20.56
C GLU A 102 0.07 3.20 -19.58
N ASP A 103 0.36 4.48 -19.86
CA ASP A 103 1.25 5.34 -19.10
C ASP A 103 0.52 6.26 -18.09
N VAL A 104 -0.82 6.20 -18.04
CA VAL A 104 -1.62 6.96 -17.05
C VAL A 104 -1.09 6.65 -15.64
N PRO A 105 -0.86 7.66 -14.77
CA PRO A 105 -0.31 7.42 -13.44
C PRO A 105 -1.25 6.59 -12.58
N THR A 106 -0.71 5.65 -11.80
CA THR A 106 -1.47 4.80 -10.88
C THR A 106 -1.25 5.24 -9.44
N PHE A 107 -2.33 5.53 -8.72
CA PHE A 107 -2.37 5.92 -7.31
C PHE A 107 -2.92 4.75 -6.48
N ILE A 108 -2.06 4.13 -5.68
CA ILE A 108 -2.43 3.04 -4.78
C ILE A 108 -2.73 3.63 -3.40
N GLY A 109 -3.99 3.51 -2.97
CA GLY A 109 -4.46 3.94 -1.66
C GLY A 109 -4.37 2.81 -0.64
N VAL A 110 -3.70 3.06 0.48
CA VAL A 110 -3.58 2.17 1.64
C VAL A 110 -4.40 2.75 2.78
N HIS A 111 -5.51 2.08 3.10
CA HIS A 111 -6.43 2.53 4.13
C HIS A 111 -5.83 2.34 5.54
N GLY A 112 -6.40 3.07 6.50
CA GLY A 112 -6.02 3.00 7.90
C GLY A 112 -6.65 1.83 8.66
N MET A 113 -6.44 1.87 9.97
CA MET A 113 -7.10 1.01 10.93
C MET A 113 -8.62 1.10 10.78
N ALA A 114 -9.31 -0.04 10.75
CA ALA A 114 -10.76 -0.12 10.56
C ALA A 114 -11.31 0.44 9.24
N GLY A 115 -10.44 0.62 8.23
CA GLY A 115 -10.85 0.91 6.86
C GLY A 115 -11.14 -0.34 6.03
N ASP A 116 -11.53 -0.10 4.79
CA ASP A 116 -11.72 -1.08 3.72
C ASP A 116 -11.64 -0.37 2.36
N LEU A 117 -12.04 -1.05 1.29
CA LEU A 117 -12.14 -0.47 -0.06
C LEU A 117 -12.99 0.80 -0.15
N ASP A 118 -13.85 1.08 0.83
CA ASP A 118 -14.81 2.17 0.82
C ASP A 118 -14.43 3.32 1.77
N ALA A 119 -13.24 3.25 2.37
CA ALA A 119 -12.69 4.24 3.29
C ALA A 119 -12.89 5.69 2.76
N PRO A 120 -13.83 6.47 3.32
CA PRO A 120 -14.25 7.74 2.71
C PRO A 120 -13.12 8.77 2.61
N TYR A 121 -12.29 8.85 3.66
CA TYR A 121 -11.12 9.72 3.70
C TYR A 121 -10.11 9.42 2.59
N LEU A 122 -9.96 8.14 2.21
CA LEU A 122 -9.03 7.72 1.17
C LEU A 122 -9.58 8.07 -0.21
N HIS A 123 -10.89 7.84 -0.40
CA HIS A 123 -11.61 8.24 -1.61
C HIS A 123 -11.64 9.76 -1.80
N GLU A 124 -11.74 10.56 -0.74
CA GLU A 124 -11.64 12.02 -0.85
C GLU A 124 -10.30 12.44 -1.47
N ILE A 125 -9.19 11.82 -1.03
CA ILE A 125 -7.85 12.10 -1.54
C ILE A 125 -7.69 11.61 -2.99
N LEU A 126 -8.21 10.42 -3.31
CA LEU A 126 -8.10 9.84 -4.65
C LEU A 126 -8.96 10.58 -5.69
N SER A 127 -10.13 11.10 -5.30
CA SER A 127 -11.11 11.70 -6.21
C SER A 127 -10.50 12.74 -7.18
N PRO A 128 -9.77 13.78 -6.74
CA PRO A 128 -9.16 14.75 -7.64
C PRO A 128 -8.03 14.19 -8.51
N LEU A 129 -7.41 13.06 -8.12
CA LEU A 129 -6.29 12.45 -8.84
C LEU A 129 -6.77 11.54 -9.98
N VAL A 130 -7.94 10.93 -9.84
CA VAL A 130 -8.47 9.94 -10.79
C VAL A 130 -9.59 10.49 -11.67
N LYS A 131 -10.24 11.58 -11.25
CA LYS A 131 -11.33 12.22 -12.02
C LYS A 131 -10.87 12.59 -13.43
N GLU A 132 -11.76 12.41 -14.39
CA GLU A 132 -11.55 12.74 -15.81
C GLU A 132 -10.33 12.00 -16.40
N ASN A 133 -10.09 10.76 -15.97
CA ASN A 133 -9.00 9.90 -16.44
C ASN A 133 -7.59 10.50 -16.22
N ARG A 134 -7.44 11.43 -15.27
CA ARG A 134 -6.13 11.98 -14.87
C ARG A 134 -5.21 10.96 -14.19
N GLY A 135 -5.78 9.84 -13.74
CA GLY A 135 -5.07 8.81 -13.00
C GLY A 135 -5.90 7.56 -12.84
N ARG A 136 -5.22 6.44 -12.59
CA ARG A 136 -5.82 5.17 -12.18
C ARG A 136 -5.75 5.05 -10.66
N GLY A 137 -6.90 4.93 -10.00
CA GLY A 137 -6.97 4.64 -8.57
C GLY A 137 -6.97 3.13 -8.34
N VAL A 138 -6.18 2.67 -7.37
CA VAL A 138 -6.16 1.28 -6.89
C VAL A 138 -6.34 1.33 -5.38
N VAL A 139 -7.30 0.60 -4.83
CA VAL A 139 -7.48 0.42 -3.38
C VAL A 139 -7.56 -1.06 -3.08
N PHE A 140 -7.04 -1.47 -1.92
CA PHE A 140 -7.08 -2.86 -1.50
C PHE A 140 -7.38 -3.00 -0.01
N ASN A 141 -7.96 -4.12 0.39
CA ASN A 141 -8.23 -4.41 1.80
C ASN A 141 -6.94 -4.87 2.48
N LEU A 142 -6.60 -4.24 3.61
CA LEU A 142 -5.69 -4.86 4.58
C LEU A 142 -6.28 -6.20 5.07
N ARG A 143 -5.42 -7.13 5.47
CA ARG A 143 -5.83 -8.50 5.85
C ARG A 143 -7.01 -8.52 6.82
N GLY A 144 -8.03 -9.29 6.45
CA GLY A 144 -9.25 -9.49 7.24
C GLY A 144 -10.25 -8.34 7.23
N CYS A 145 -9.95 -7.19 6.61
CA CYS A 145 -10.83 -6.02 6.54
C CYS A 145 -11.92 -6.11 5.45
N GLY A 146 -12.92 -5.23 5.58
CA GLY A 146 -14.01 -5.10 4.62
C GLY A 146 -14.84 -6.38 4.48
N GLY A 147 -15.21 -6.71 3.24
CA GLY A 147 -15.92 -7.94 2.88
C GLY A 147 -15.02 -9.18 2.79
N SER A 148 -13.69 -9.03 2.79
CA SER A 148 -12.75 -10.14 2.63
C SER A 148 -12.73 -11.06 3.85
N THR A 149 -12.61 -12.36 3.61
CA THR A 149 -12.41 -13.38 4.65
C THR A 149 -10.92 -13.67 4.75
N ALA A 150 -10.33 -13.56 5.95
CA ALA A 150 -8.93 -13.91 6.15
C ALA A 150 -8.70 -15.41 5.90
N THR A 151 -7.61 -15.77 5.21
CA THR A 151 -7.21 -17.16 4.91
C THR A 151 -5.86 -17.52 5.53
N SER A 152 -5.32 -16.65 6.38
CA SER A 152 -4.08 -16.83 7.13
C SER A 152 -4.27 -16.35 8.57
N PRO A 153 -3.49 -16.88 9.53
CA PRO A 153 -3.51 -16.43 10.91
C PRO A 153 -2.92 -15.03 11.10
N THR A 154 -2.24 -14.48 10.09
CA THR A 154 -1.68 -13.12 10.11
C THR A 154 -2.78 -12.05 10.06
N PHE A 155 -2.87 -11.22 11.09
CA PHE A 155 -3.72 -10.02 11.11
C PHE A 155 -3.01 -8.82 10.50
N HIS A 156 -3.72 -7.78 10.08
CA HIS A 156 -3.05 -6.57 9.58
C HIS A 156 -2.39 -5.77 10.72
N HIS A 157 -1.19 -5.25 10.46
CA HIS A 157 -0.42 -4.39 11.36
C HIS A 157 0.55 -3.50 10.59
N GLY A 158 1.30 -2.62 11.28
CA GLY A 158 2.24 -1.68 10.64
C GLY A 158 3.41 -2.35 9.90
N GLY A 159 3.63 -3.65 10.11
CA GLY A 159 4.68 -4.44 9.48
C GLY A 159 4.24 -5.24 8.25
N CYS A 160 2.99 -5.14 7.79
CA CYS A 160 2.50 -5.83 6.59
C CYS A 160 3.01 -5.17 5.29
N THR A 161 4.32 -4.91 5.19
CA THR A 161 4.94 -4.27 4.03
C THR A 161 5.04 -5.19 2.82
N SER A 162 5.14 -6.50 3.04
CA SER A 162 5.12 -7.52 1.98
C SER A 162 3.80 -7.54 1.21
N ASP A 163 2.66 -7.38 1.90
CA ASP A 163 1.33 -7.28 1.26
C ASP A 163 1.25 -6.07 0.32
N LEU A 164 1.74 -4.92 0.78
CA LEU A 164 1.81 -3.72 -0.04
C LEU A 164 2.77 -3.91 -1.22
N GLY A 165 3.92 -4.56 -0.99
CA GLY A 165 4.86 -4.95 -2.02
C GLY A 165 4.21 -5.80 -3.10
N ALA A 166 3.49 -6.85 -2.72
CA ALA A 166 2.72 -7.70 -3.62
C ALA A 166 1.73 -6.92 -4.50
N VAL A 167 0.98 -5.97 -3.92
CA VAL A 167 0.06 -5.11 -4.68
C VAL A 167 0.83 -4.21 -5.66
N VAL A 168 1.97 -3.64 -5.25
CA VAL A 168 2.82 -2.84 -6.13
C VAL A 168 3.41 -3.67 -7.26
N THR A 169 3.84 -4.91 -6.99
CA THR A 169 4.31 -5.86 -8.01
C THR A 169 3.21 -6.20 -9.00
N TRP A 170 1.99 -6.47 -8.51
CA TRP A 170 0.82 -6.72 -9.36
C TRP A 170 0.51 -5.53 -10.29
N VAL A 171 0.49 -4.30 -9.75
CA VAL A 171 0.32 -3.08 -10.54
C VAL A 171 1.46 -2.91 -11.56
N THR A 172 2.70 -3.22 -11.17
CA THR A 172 3.87 -3.12 -12.04
C THR A 172 3.78 -4.08 -13.23
N MET A 173 3.30 -5.31 -13.01
CA MET A 173 3.03 -6.27 -14.09
C MET A 173 1.90 -5.81 -14.99
N LYS A 174 0.79 -5.36 -14.40
CA LYS A 174 -0.43 -5.02 -15.14
C LYS A 174 -0.26 -3.77 -16.00
N TRP A 175 0.46 -2.76 -15.50
CA TRP A 175 0.75 -1.52 -16.24
C TRP A 175 2.25 -1.14 -16.16
N PRO A 176 3.10 -1.75 -16.99
CA PRO A 176 4.56 -1.56 -16.96
C PRO A 176 5.05 -0.15 -17.29
N LYS A 177 4.22 0.68 -17.93
CA LYS A 177 4.55 2.07 -18.28
C LYS A 177 4.04 3.10 -17.27
N SER A 178 3.13 2.72 -16.38
CA SER A 178 2.43 3.63 -15.47
C SER A 178 3.29 4.05 -14.28
N LYS A 179 3.53 5.35 -14.06
CA LYS A 179 4.17 5.80 -12.80
C LYS A 179 3.30 5.42 -11.60
N ILE A 180 3.90 4.82 -10.57
CA ILE A 180 3.18 4.34 -9.39
C ILE A 180 3.37 5.31 -8.23
N TYR A 181 2.29 5.69 -7.58
CA TYR A 181 2.27 6.57 -6.42
C TYR A 181 1.53 5.89 -5.25
N LEU A 182 2.05 6.05 -4.03
CA LEU A 182 1.43 5.50 -2.82
C LEU A 182 0.76 6.59 -1.99
N ILE A 183 -0.42 6.29 -1.46
CA ILE A 183 -1.16 7.15 -0.53
C ILE A 183 -1.50 6.33 0.70
N GLY A 184 -0.71 6.48 1.76
CA GLY A 184 -0.93 5.78 3.03
C GLY A 184 -1.63 6.67 4.04
N THR A 185 -2.69 6.17 4.67
CA THR A 185 -3.47 6.92 5.68
C THR A 185 -3.44 6.21 7.03
N SER A 186 -3.19 6.93 8.13
CA SER A 186 -3.16 6.34 9.48
C SER A 186 -2.23 5.11 9.55
N LEU A 187 -2.74 3.93 9.93
CA LEU A 187 -1.99 2.66 9.86
C LEU A 187 -1.42 2.35 8.47
N GLY A 188 -2.17 2.61 7.40
CA GLY A 188 -1.68 2.47 6.02
C GLY A 188 -0.53 3.43 5.70
N GLY A 189 -0.47 4.57 6.38
CA GLY A 189 0.67 5.49 6.35
C GLY A 189 1.92 4.92 7.01
N VAL A 190 1.76 4.16 8.11
CA VAL A 190 2.87 3.44 8.76
C VAL A 190 3.40 2.35 7.83
N ILE A 191 2.51 1.51 7.29
CA ILE A 191 2.87 0.44 6.35
C ILE A 191 3.62 1.03 5.15
N THR A 192 3.10 2.13 4.59
CA THR A 192 3.73 2.81 3.44
C THR A 192 5.10 3.38 3.81
N ALA A 193 5.22 4.12 4.91
CA ALA A 193 6.50 4.71 5.34
C ALA A 193 7.56 3.63 5.58
N LYS A 194 7.17 2.54 6.23
CA LYS A 194 8.03 1.40 6.50
C LYS A 194 8.47 0.70 5.22
N ALA A 195 7.55 0.42 4.31
CA ALA A 195 7.85 -0.20 3.03
C ALA A 195 8.84 0.65 2.21
N LEU A 196 8.60 1.97 2.13
CA LEU A 196 9.51 2.89 1.43
C LEU A 196 10.91 2.92 2.04
N GLY A 197 11.02 2.87 3.37
CA GLY A 197 12.30 2.82 4.06
C GLY A 197 13.02 1.48 3.89
N GLN A 198 12.29 0.37 3.85
CA GLN A 198 12.84 -0.97 3.61
C GLN A 198 13.32 -1.16 2.17
N TRP A 199 12.55 -0.69 1.19
CA TRP A 199 12.93 -0.78 -0.22
C TRP A 199 14.10 0.14 -0.59
N GLY A 200 14.26 1.26 0.11
CA GLY A 200 15.39 2.16 -0.08
C GLY A 200 15.59 2.53 -1.55
N ASP A 201 16.77 2.28 -2.10
CA ASP A 201 17.10 2.61 -3.48
C ASP A 201 16.44 1.73 -4.54
N GLU A 202 15.96 0.54 -4.14
CA GLU A 202 15.23 -0.42 -4.99
C GLU A 202 13.72 -0.13 -5.02
N CYS A 203 13.29 0.98 -4.42
CA CYS A 203 11.89 1.40 -4.34
C CYS A 203 11.23 1.46 -5.74
N PRO A 204 10.20 0.64 -6.01
CA PRO A 204 9.59 0.54 -7.33
C PRO A 204 8.60 1.68 -7.65
N VAL A 205 8.32 2.56 -6.68
CA VAL A 205 7.33 3.64 -6.81
C VAL A 205 8.00 4.99 -7.08
N SER A 206 7.27 5.91 -7.71
CA SER A 206 7.81 7.21 -8.13
C SER A 206 7.79 8.24 -7.00
N ALA A 207 6.75 8.24 -6.15
CA ALA A 207 6.61 9.09 -4.98
C ALA A 207 5.48 8.59 -4.05
N ALA A 208 5.39 9.15 -2.85
CA ALA A 208 4.34 8.82 -1.89
C ALA A 208 3.79 10.02 -1.12
N ALA A 209 2.61 9.84 -0.54
CA ALA A 209 2.00 10.73 0.44
C ALA A 209 1.53 9.93 1.66
N LEU A 210 1.89 10.39 2.86
CA LEU A 210 1.56 9.80 4.15
C LEU A 210 0.67 10.76 4.94
N ILE A 211 -0.54 10.34 5.27
CA ILE A 211 -1.56 11.20 5.88
C ILE A 211 -1.91 10.70 7.28
N SER A 212 -1.56 11.50 8.28
CA SER A 212 -1.71 11.22 9.70
C SER A 212 -1.18 9.84 10.14
N PRO A 213 0.03 9.38 9.75
CA PRO A 213 0.53 8.10 10.23
C PRO A 213 0.75 8.12 11.74
N VAL A 214 0.45 6.99 12.37
CA VAL A 214 0.79 6.72 13.76
C VAL A 214 2.20 6.10 13.83
N TYR A 215 3.22 6.91 13.55
CA TYR A 215 4.62 6.50 13.41
C TYR A 215 5.19 5.67 14.58
N ASP A 216 4.86 6.06 15.82
CA ASP A 216 5.33 5.40 17.05
C ASP A 216 4.15 4.78 17.79
N PHE A 217 4.04 3.44 17.73
CA PHE A 217 2.93 2.76 18.39
C PHE A 217 3.02 2.79 19.91
N GLY A 218 4.21 2.87 20.50
CA GLY A 218 4.39 3.00 21.94
C GLY A 218 3.83 4.32 22.45
N ALA A 219 4.23 5.43 21.82
CA ALA A 219 3.73 6.77 22.13
C ALA A 219 2.22 6.90 21.86
N SER A 220 1.74 6.34 20.74
CA SER A 220 0.31 6.32 20.39
C SER A 220 -0.52 5.57 21.43
N CYS A 221 -0.08 4.36 21.82
CA CYS A 221 -0.72 3.57 22.86
C CYS A 221 -0.77 4.33 24.19
N HIS A 222 0.36 4.91 24.60
CA HIS A 222 0.42 5.71 25.83
C HIS A 222 -0.56 6.89 25.79
N ALA A 223 -0.64 7.61 24.67
CA ALA A 223 -1.60 8.71 24.50
C ALA A 223 -3.06 8.23 24.55
N MET A 224 -3.35 7.07 23.96
CA MET A 224 -4.67 6.45 23.99
C MET A 224 -5.12 6.00 25.37
N GLU A 225 -4.18 5.69 26.27
CA GLU A 225 -4.47 5.26 27.64
C GLU A 225 -4.48 6.40 28.66
N THR A 226 -3.74 7.48 28.40
CA THR A 226 -3.58 8.60 29.36
C THR A 226 -4.55 9.75 29.11
N ASN A 227 -4.88 10.07 27.85
CA ASN A 227 -5.85 11.12 27.54
C ASN A 227 -7.26 10.63 27.86
N PHE A 228 -8.01 11.40 28.66
CA PHE A 228 -9.38 11.04 29.06
C PHE A 228 -10.26 10.72 27.85
N VAL A 229 -10.28 11.58 26.83
CA VAL A 229 -11.14 11.38 25.65
C VAL A 229 -10.68 10.18 24.83
N SER A 230 -9.38 10.02 24.62
CA SER A 230 -8.87 8.85 23.89
C SER A 230 -9.18 7.55 24.62
N ARG A 231 -9.06 7.54 25.95
CA ARG A 231 -9.37 6.37 26.77
C ARG A 231 -10.86 6.03 26.81
N THR A 232 -11.75 7.03 26.84
CA THR A 232 -13.20 6.80 26.99
C THR A 232 -13.97 6.74 25.68
N VAL A 233 -13.45 7.31 24.60
CA VAL A 233 -14.14 7.40 23.30
C VAL A 233 -13.42 6.58 22.24
N PHE A 234 -12.16 6.91 21.92
CA PHE A 234 -11.45 6.27 20.81
C PHE A 234 -11.07 4.82 21.11
N ASN A 235 -10.51 4.56 22.29
CA ASN A 235 -10.01 3.24 22.67
C ASN A 235 -11.13 2.18 22.69
N PRO A 236 -12.31 2.40 23.32
CA PRO A 236 -13.39 1.43 23.30
C PRO A 236 -13.99 1.24 21.90
N ALA A 237 -14.13 2.32 21.11
CA ALA A 237 -14.68 2.24 19.76
C ALA A 237 -13.79 1.41 18.82
N VAL A 238 -12.48 1.68 18.82
CA VAL A 238 -11.51 0.94 18.00
C VAL A 238 -11.41 -0.51 18.50
N GLY A 239 -11.34 -0.72 19.81
CA GLY A 239 -11.33 -2.05 20.40
C GLY A 239 -12.55 -2.89 19.99
N ALA A 240 -13.76 -2.34 20.09
CA ALA A 240 -14.99 -3.00 19.68
C ALA A 240 -14.95 -3.42 18.20
N PHE A 241 -14.41 -2.56 17.32
CA PHE A 241 -14.26 -2.86 15.91
C PHE A 241 -13.31 -4.05 15.68
N TYR A 242 -12.12 -4.04 16.30
CA TYR A 242 -11.17 -5.15 16.16
C TYR A 242 -11.75 -6.47 16.65
N ALA A 243 -12.44 -6.47 17.79
CA ALA A 243 -13.07 -7.69 18.27
C ALA A 243 -14.11 -8.21 17.28
N LYS A 244 -14.93 -7.35 16.67
CA LYS A 244 -15.84 -7.76 15.58
C LYS A 244 -15.07 -8.36 14.41
N LEU A 245 -13.94 -7.77 14.04
CA LEU A 245 -13.13 -8.23 12.91
C LEU A 245 -12.44 -9.58 13.20
N VAL A 246 -11.94 -9.77 14.42
CA VAL A 246 -11.38 -11.05 14.88
C VAL A 246 -12.48 -12.11 14.94
N MET A 247 -13.66 -11.78 15.49
CA MET A 247 -14.80 -12.70 15.55
C MET A 247 -15.25 -13.14 14.15
N LYS A 248 -15.30 -12.22 13.18
CA LYS A 248 -15.63 -12.49 11.78
C LYS A 248 -14.64 -13.49 11.15
N ASN A 249 -13.35 -13.37 11.49
CA ASN A 249 -12.27 -14.13 10.86
C ASN A 249 -11.69 -15.23 11.77
N LYS A 250 -12.40 -15.62 12.83
CA LYS A 250 -11.84 -16.43 13.92
C LYS A 250 -11.22 -17.75 13.45
N ASP A 251 -11.77 -18.34 12.39
CA ASP A 251 -11.33 -19.64 11.88
C ASP A 251 -9.99 -19.54 11.14
N ALA A 252 -9.63 -18.35 10.65
CA ALA A 252 -8.35 -18.09 9.99
C ALA A 252 -7.16 -18.18 10.96
N PHE A 253 -7.40 -18.01 12.27
CA PHE A 253 -6.37 -18.08 13.31
C PHE A 253 -6.11 -19.51 13.83
N ASP A 254 -6.75 -20.52 13.22
CA ASP A 254 -6.44 -21.92 13.45
C ASP A 254 -5.14 -22.30 12.72
N ILE A 255 -4.01 -22.19 13.44
CA ILE A 255 -2.67 -22.42 12.89
C ILE A 255 -2.51 -23.84 12.34
N GLU A 256 -3.11 -24.84 13.00
CA GLU A 256 -2.98 -26.24 12.54
C GLU A 256 -3.73 -26.43 11.22
N HIS A 257 -4.95 -25.88 11.08
CA HIS A 257 -5.64 -25.90 9.80
C HIS A 257 -4.89 -25.13 8.71
N TRP A 258 -4.37 -23.94 9.04
CA TRP A 258 -3.59 -23.11 8.12
C TRP A 258 -2.34 -23.82 7.58
N ARG A 259 -1.64 -24.61 8.40
CA ARG A 259 -0.45 -25.37 7.97
C ARG A 259 -0.73 -26.30 6.79
N TYR A 260 -1.94 -26.86 6.71
CA TYR A 260 -2.35 -27.75 5.63
C TYR A 260 -2.91 -27.01 4.40
N THR A 261 -3.37 -25.77 4.56
CA THR A 261 -4.01 -25.00 3.49
C THR A 261 -3.13 -23.91 2.90
N ARG A 262 -2.02 -23.53 3.56
CA ARG A 262 -1.08 -22.54 3.02
C ARG A 262 -0.34 -23.08 1.78
N PRO A 263 0.09 -22.19 0.86
CA PRO A 263 0.96 -22.57 -0.25
C PRO A 263 2.21 -23.30 0.24
N THR A 264 2.67 -24.28 -0.54
CA THR A 264 3.94 -24.95 -0.25
C THR A 264 5.08 -23.93 -0.42
N PRO A 265 6.02 -23.83 0.54
CA PRO A 265 7.16 -22.93 0.42
C PRO A 265 7.90 -23.19 -0.90
N PHE A 266 8.38 -22.11 -1.53
CA PHE A 266 9.11 -22.22 -2.78
C PHE A 266 10.35 -23.09 -2.56
N PRO A 267 10.56 -24.16 -3.36
CA PRO A 267 11.85 -24.84 -3.35
C PRO A 267 12.93 -23.83 -3.71
N SER A 268 14.08 -23.86 -3.06
CA SER A 268 15.22 -23.00 -3.38
C SER A 268 15.54 -23.13 -4.87
N ALA A 269 15.12 -22.16 -5.67
CA ALA A 269 15.26 -22.22 -7.12
C ALA A 269 16.70 -21.83 -7.48
N THR A 270 17.46 -22.77 -8.03
CA THR A 270 18.52 -22.41 -8.98
C THR A 270 17.86 -21.69 -10.17
N PRO A 271 18.34 -20.51 -10.58
CA PRO A 271 17.70 -19.75 -11.64
C PRO A 271 17.89 -20.46 -12.99
N SER A 272 16.77 -20.75 -13.67
CA SER A 272 16.75 -21.07 -15.09
C SER A 272 16.36 -19.80 -15.87
N PRO A 273 17.04 -19.49 -17.00
CA PRO A 273 16.70 -18.31 -17.80
C PRO A 273 15.32 -18.44 -18.45
N PRO A 274 14.62 -17.32 -18.71
CA PRO A 274 13.27 -17.34 -19.28
C PRO A 274 13.28 -17.88 -20.72
N SER A 275 12.37 -18.82 -21.03
CA SER A 275 12.15 -19.27 -22.40
C SER A 275 11.44 -18.17 -23.20
N SER A 276 11.90 -17.95 -24.42
CA SER A 276 11.46 -16.89 -25.33
C SER A 276 10.14 -17.22 -26.06
N SER A 277 9.16 -17.80 -25.37
CA SER A 277 7.88 -18.22 -25.98
C SER A 277 6.73 -17.34 -25.45
N PRO A 278 5.84 -16.81 -26.32
CA PRO A 278 4.64 -16.13 -25.85
C PRO A 278 3.73 -17.13 -25.11
N PRO A 279 2.96 -16.69 -24.10
CA PRO A 279 2.10 -17.57 -23.31
C PRO A 279 1.02 -18.19 -24.22
N ALA A 280 0.85 -19.50 -24.14
CA ALA A 280 -0.22 -20.22 -24.81
C ALA A 280 -1.59 -19.81 -24.22
N PRO A 281 -2.66 -19.73 -25.04
CA PRO A 281 -3.99 -19.45 -24.52
C PRO A 281 -4.48 -20.61 -23.65
N TYR A 282 -5.20 -20.23 -22.59
CA TYR A 282 -5.81 -21.09 -21.58
C TYR A 282 -6.68 -22.18 -22.23
N ILE A 283 -6.40 -23.46 -21.95
CA ILE A 283 -7.25 -24.59 -22.33
C ILE A 283 -8.18 -24.89 -21.16
N ASP A 284 -9.49 -24.72 -21.38
CA ASP A 284 -10.54 -25.21 -20.49
C ASP A 284 -10.50 -26.74 -20.44
N SER A 285 -10.21 -27.30 -19.26
CA SER A 285 -10.43 -28.72 -19.00
C SER A 285 -11.90 -28.97 -18.66
N GLU A 286 -12.61 -29.50 -19.65
CA GLU A 286 -13.82 -30.35 -19.62
C GLU A 286 -14.68 -30.36 -18.35
N ILE A 287 -15.89 -29.81 -18.45
CA ILE A 287 -17.07 -30.18 -17.65
C ILE A 287 -18.03 -30.96 -18.58
N PRO A 288 -18.63 -32.09 -18.16
CA PRO A 288 -19.47 -32.91 -19.04
C PRO A 288 -20.74 -32.16 -19.46
N GLN A 289 -21.01 -32.15 -20.77
CA GLN A 289 -22.23 -31.58 -21.35
C GLN A 289 -23.46 -32.44 -21.03
N GLU A 290 -24.40 -31.89 -20.27
CA GLU A 290 -25.81 -32.29 -20.38
C GLU A 290 -26.51 -31.44 -21.45
N SER A 291 -27.21 -32.13 -22.33
CA SER A 291 -27.89 -31.63 -23.51
C SER A 291 -29.22 -30.96 -23.19
N ARG A 292 -29.54 -29.85 -23.86
CA ARG A 292 -30.91 -29.48 -24.26
C ARG A 292 -30.91 -28.40 -25.37
N PRO A 293 -31.96 -28.35 -26.21
CA PRO A 293 -31.82 -28.05 -27.64
C PRO A 293 -32.06 -26.58 -28.01
N LEU A 294 -31.52 -26.26 -29.20
CA LEU A 294 -31.69 -25.05 -29.99
C LEU A 294 -33.16 -24.71 -30.30
N ALA A 295 -33.49 -23.43 -30.16
CA ALA A 295 -34.55 -22.79 -30.93
C ALA A 295 -33.95 -21.61 -31.70
N GLN A 296 -34.11 -21.69 -33.02
CA GLN A 296 -33.78 -20.66 -34.00
C GLN A 296 -34.54 -19.37 -33.72
N GLU A 297 -33.91 -18.23 -33.96
CA GLU A 297 -34.58 -17.19 -34.74
C GLU A 297 -33.58 -16.36 -35.53
N SER A 298 -33.91 -16.22 -36.81
CA SER A 298 -33.17 -15.57 -37.87
C SER A 298 -33.43 -14.07 -37.88
N ARG A 299 -32.45 -13.29 -38.36
CA ARG A 299 -32.68 -12.16 -39.27
C ARG A 299 -31.37 -11.72 -39.95
N ASN A 300 -31.40 -11.83 -41.28
CA ASN A 300 -30.54 -11.17 -42.26
C ASN A 300 -30.61 -9.63 -42.06
N SER A 301 -29.73 -8.76 -42.56
CA SER A 301 -29.01 -8.74 -43.85
C SER A 301 -28.00 -7.56 -43.89
N SER A 302 -26.81 -7.83 -44.42
CA SER A 302 -26.10 -7.13 -45.53
C SER A 302 -25.79 -5.62 -45.49
N PHE A 303 -24.51 -5.22 -45.69
CA PHE A 303 -23.98 -4.76 -47.00
C PHE A 303 -22.48 -4.31 -46.97
N MET A 304 -21.72 -4.85 -47.94
CA MET A 304 -20.62 -4.32 -48.79
C MET A 304 -19.24 -3.84 -48.27
N THR A 305 -18.27 -4.75 -48.48
CA THR A 305 -16.96 -4.72 -49.20
C THR A 305 -16.42 -3.47 -49.95
N SER A 306 -15.10 -3.24 -49.83
CA SER A 306 -14.06 -3.15 -50.92
C SER A 306 -12.64 -3.27 -50.27
N SER A 307 -11.71 -4.18 -50.64
CA SER A 307 -10.82 -4.29 -51.83
C SER A 307 -9.87 -3.08 -51.98
N ALA A 308 -8.53 -3.14 -52.16
CA ALA A 308 -7.50 -4.19 -52.28
C ALA A 308 -6.10 -3.50 -52.39
N ARG A 309 -5.00 -4.26 -52.09
CA ARG A 309 -3.64 -4.34 -52.74
C ARG A 309 -2.89 -3.03 -53.11
N SER A 310 -1.57 -2.89 -53.21
CA SER A 310 -0.30 -3.65 -53.03
C SER A 310 0.78 -2.70 -53.62
N THR A 311 2.02 -2.67 -53.14
CA THR A 311 3.26 -2.82 -53.96
C THR A 311 4.54 -2.53 -53.17
N SER A 312 5.51 -3.41 -53.37
CA SER A 312 6.91 -3.37 -52.94
C SER A 312 7.80 -2.79 -54.04
N ILE A 313 8.89 -2.09 -53.69
CA ILE A 313 10.09 -1.95 -54.55
C ILE A 313 11.35 -2.09 -53.69
N PHE A 314 12.31 -2.86 -54.22
CA PHE A 314 13.63 -3.25 -53.70
C PHE A 314 14.74 -2.28 -54.16
N SER A 315 15.96 -2.48 -53.61
CA SER A 315 17.33 -2.12 -54.09
C SER A 315 18.06 -1.07 -53.21
N SER A 316 19.38 -1.10 -52.93
CA SER A 316 20.46 -2.10 -53.03
C SER A 316 21.80 -1.50 -52.52
N LEU A 317 22.60 -2.30 -51.78
CA LEU A 317 24.10 -2.37 -51.69
C LEU A 317 24.93 -1.18 -51.11
N PRO A 318 26.25 -1.34 -50.76
CA PRO A 318 27.13 -2.53 -50.74
C PRO A 318 28.00 -2.75 -49.46
N SER A 319 28.63 -3.93 -49.41
CA SER A 319 29.72 -4.39 -48.53
C SER A 319 31.13 -3.97 -49.00
N LEU A 320 32.08 -3.68 -48.10
CA LEU A 320 33.53 -3.78 -48.39
C LEU A 320 34.43 -3.91 -47.13
N SER A 321 35.20 -5.01 -47.14
CA SER A 321 36.60 -5.24 -46.72
C SER A 321 37.17 -4.79 -45.37
N THR A 322 37.69 -5.76 -44.63
CA THR A 322 38.78 -5.69 -43.63
C THR A 322 40.17 -5.51 -44.27
N PRO A 323 41.13 -4.92 -43.55
CA PRO A 323 42.42 -5.58 -43.33
C PRO A 323 42.94 -5.51 -41.87
N GLN A 324 43.94 -6.36 -41.61
CA GLN A 324 44.51 -6.79 -40.33
C GLN A 324 45.52 -5.83 -39.64
N THR A 325 45.51 -5.92 -38.29
CA THR A 325 46.64 -5.93 -37.31
C THR A 325 47.60 -4.74 -37.13
N SER A 326 47.59 -4.14 -35.92
CA SER A 326 48.79 -3.97 -35.07
C SER A 326 48.40 -3.84 -33.57
N SER A 327 49.32 -4.25 -32.69
CA SER A 327 49.20 -4.72 -31.29
C SER A 327 48.92 -3.63 -30.21
N PRO A 328 48.65 -4.01 -28.93
CA PRO A 328 47.85 -3.22 -27.97
C PRO A 328 48.67 -2.34 -27.01
N PRO A 329 48.08 -1.30 -26.38
CA PRO A 329 48.64 -0.71 -25.17
C PRO A 329 48.11 -1.40 -23.90
N THR A 330 48.98 -1.39 -22.91
CA THR A 330 48.96 -1.99 -21.56
C THR A 330 47.69 -1.76 -20.71
N PRO A 331 47.32 -2.72 -19.84
CA PRO A 331 46.13 -2.62 -18.98
C PRO A 331 46.35 -1.71 -17.77
N PHE A 332 45.30 -0.96 -17.43
CA PHE A 332 45.13 -0.21 -16.19
C PHE A 332 45.00 -1.17 -14.98
N PRO A 333 45.42 -0.76 -13.77
CA PRO A 333 45.45 -1.64 -12.61
C PRO A 333 44.04 -1.98 -12.11
N GLU A 334 43.88 -3.25 -11.76
CA GLU A 334 42.65 -3.87 -11.26
C GLU A 334 42.06 -3.13 -10.05
N SER A 335 40.77 -2.83 -10.17
CA SER A 335 39.92 -2.39 -9.09
C SER A 335 39.80 -3.47 -8.02
N ASN A 336 40.01 -3.09 -6.76
CA ASN A 336 39.66 -3.87 -5.58
C ASN A 336 38.22 -4.40 -5.73
N SER A 337 38.10 -5.71 -5.92
CA SER A 337 36.85 -6.44 -5.84
C SER A 337 36.36 -6.38 -4.39
N PHE A 338 35.34 -5.56 -4.16
CA PHE A 338 34.45 -5.80 -3.03
C PHE A 338 33.84 -7.19 -3.25
N CYS A 339 34.28 -8.18 -2.47
CA CYS A 339 33.61 -9.45 -2.36
C CYS A 339 32.18 -9.18 -1.86
N ILE A 340 31.23 -9.19 -2.79
CA ILE A 340 29.82 -9.35 -2.46
C ILE A 340 29.72 -10.75 -1.82
N PRO A 341 29.26 -10.89 -0.57
CA PRO A 341 29.02 -12.20 -0.01
C PRO A 341 28.02 -12.94 -0.91
N PRO A 342 28.17 -14.26 -1.10
CA PRO A 342 27.20 -15.02 -1.89
C PRO A 342 25.79 -14.79 -1.31
N PRO A 343 24.74 -14.75 -2.15
CA PRO A 343 23.38 -14.63 -1.66
C PRO A 343 23.14 -15.71 -0.60
N SER A 344 22.76 -15.28 0.60
CA SER A 344 22.34 -16.18 1.66
C SER A 344 21.29 -17.13 1.11
N PRO A 345 21.31 -18.44 1.44
CA PRO A 345 20.21 -19.33 1.07
C PRO A 345 18.94 -18.74 1.65
N SER A 346 17.99 -18.36 0.78
CA SER A 346 16.76 -17.69 1.18
C SER A 346 16.02 -18.55 2.20
N PRO A 347 15.80 -18.07 3.45
CA PRO A 347 14.96 -18.81 4.41
C PRO A 347 13.53 -18.92 3.86
N PRO A 348 12.70 -19.87 4.34
CA PRO A 348 11.42 -20.17 3.75
C PRO A 348 10.52 -18.93 3.79
N ILE A 349 9.78 -18.73 2.69
CA ILE A 349 9.00 -17.53 2.37
C ILE A 349 7.81 -17.27 3.32
N VAL A 350 7.66 -18.09 4.37
CA VAL A 350 6.67 -17.95 5.43
C VAL A 350 7.28 -18.51 6.73
N ALA A 351 7.46 -17.66 7.75
CA ALA A 351 7.93 -18.13 9.05
C ALA A 351 6.93 -19.13 9.66
N GLU A 352 7.43 -20.23 10.22
CA GLU A 352 6.60 -21.11 11.05
C GLU A 352 6.24 -20.41 12.37
N TYR A 353 5.06 -20.71 12.89
CA TYR A 353 4.69 -20.30 14.25
C TYR A 353 5.40 -21.21 15.24
N THR A 354 6.23 -20.62 16.12
CA THR A 354 6.87 -21.35 17.22
C THR A 354 5.83 -21.81 18.24
N SER A 355 6.18 -22.79 19.08
CA SER A 355 5.29 -23.30 20.13
C SER A 355 4.83 -22.18 21.08
N GLU A 356 5.73 -21.26 21.42
CA GLU A 356 5.47 -20.12 22.29
C GLU A 356 4.47 -19.14 21.66
N VAL A 357 4.63 -18.83 20.36
CA VAL A 357 3.70 -17.95 19.63
C VAL A 357 2.34 -18.62 19.50
N LYS A 358 2.28 -19.93 19.23
CA LYS A 358 1.02 -20.68 19.17
C LYS A 358 0.25 -20.61 20.48
N GLU A 359 0.93 -20.81 21.60
CA GLU A 359 0.32 -20.74 22.94
C GLU A 359 -0.19 -19.32 23.23
N ALA A 360 0.63 -18.31 22.95
CA ALA A 360 0.25 -16.90 23.11
C ALA A 360 -0.95 -16.51 22.24
N LEU A 361 -1.00 -16.96 20.99
CA LEU A 361 -2.13 -16.74 20.09
C LEU A 361 -3.39 -17.44 20.59
N ALA A 362 -3.31 -18.72 20.97
CA ALA A 362 -4.46 -19.47 21.48
C ALA A 362 -5.06 -18.81 22.74
N LYS A 363 -4.20 -18.37 23.66
CA LYS A 363 -4.60 -17.65 24.88
C LYS A 363 -5.28 -16.33 24.56
N SER A 364 -4.67 -15.50 23.69
CA SER A 364 -5.20 -14.18 23.34
C SER A 364 -6.47 -14.28 22.50
N LEU A 365 -6.57 -15.23 21.57
CA LEU A 365 -7.77 -15.51 20.79
C LEU A 365 -8.93 -15.92 21.72
N LYS A 366 -8.68 -16.79 22.71
CA LYS A 366 -9.69 -17.12 23.73
C LYS A 366 -10.13 -15.90 24.53
N GLU A 367 -9.21 -15.01 24.90
CA GLU A 367 -9.56 -13.77 25.62
C GLU A 367 -10.43 -12.83 24.76
N VAL A 368 -10.05 -12.61 23.49
CA VAL A 368 -10.78 -11.72 22.56
C VAL A 368 -12.16 -12.27 22.22
N THR A 369 -12.29 -13.60 22.08
CA THR A 369 -13.55 -14.25 21.69
C THR A 369 -14.50 -14.52 22.86
N SER A 370 -13.98 -14.68 24.09
CA SER A 370 -14.80 -14.91 25.29
C SER A 370 -15.37 -13.63 25.91
N ARG A 371 -14.82 -12.47 25.56
CA ARG A 371 -15.27 -11.17 26.06
C ARG A 371 -16.00 -10.42 24.96
N LEU A 372 -17.11 -9.77 25.32
CA LEU A 372 -17.90 -8.98 24.36
C LEU A 372 -17.13 -7.76 23.81
N LEU A 373 -16.09 -7.28 24.50
CA LEU A 373 -15.25 -6.13 24.09
C LEU A 373 -13.81 -6.23 24.65
N PRO A 374 -12.77 -5.84 23.89
CA PRO A 374 -11.42 -5.70 24.41
C PRO A 374 -11.30 -4.39 25.20
N GLN A 375 -10.70 -4.44 26.39
CA GLN A 375 -10.69 -3.30 27.33
C GLN A 375 -9.61 -2.24 27.02
N SER A 376 -8.61 -2.56 26.20
CA SER A 376 -7.60 -1.61 25.71
C SER A 376 -7.05 -2.07 24.36
N LEU A 377 -6.98 -1.18 23.38
CA LEU A 377 -6.33 -1.36 22.09
C LEU A 377 -4.86 -1.73 22.29
N THR A 378 -4.17 -1.12 23.25
CA THR A 378 -2.77 -1.43 23.56
C THR A 378 -2.63 -2.88 23.99
N LYS A 379 -3.48 -3.36 24.89
CA LYS A 379 -3.47 -4.77 25.30
C LYS A 379 -3.78 -5.69 24.12
N PHE A 380 -4.77 -5.33 23.30
CA PHE A 380 -5.14 -6.10 22.12
C PHE A 380 -3.98 -6.21 21.13
N CYS A 381 -3.31 -5.10 20.80
CA CYS A 381 -2.16 -5.08 19.91
C CYS A 381 -0.96 -5.85 20.48
N LYS A 382 -0.60 -5.63 21.76
CA LYS A 382 0.53 -6.30 22.42
C LYS A 382 0.34 -7.80 22.66
N SER A 383 -0.88 -8.32 22.51
CA SER A 383 -1.19 -9.74 22.69
C SER A 383 -1.58 -10.39 21.38
N PHE A 384 -2.81 -10.14 20.92
CA PHE A 384 -3.39 -10.78 19.77
C PHE A 384 -2.65 -10.42 18.48
N VAL A 385 -2.53 -9.13 18.16
CA VAL A 385 -1.90 -8.70 16.89
C VAL A 385 -0.42 -9.10 16.85
N ALA A 386 0.32 -8.88 17.95
CA ALA A 386 1.70 -9.33 18.09
C ALA A 386 1.86 -10.83 17.80
N SER A 387 1.00 -11.67 18.40
CA SER A 387 1.06 -13.13 18.20
C SER A 387 0.75 -13.52 16.75
N THR A 388 -0.25 -12.88 16.11
CA THR A 388 -0.53 -13.09 14.68
C THR A 388 0.58 -12.59 13.76
N ALA A 389 1.46 -11.72 14.26
CA ALA A 389 2.61 -11.19 13.55
C ALA A 389 3.92 -11.95 13.91
N HIS A 390 3.82 -13.13 14.53
CA HIS A 390 4.93 -13.97 14.96
C HIS A 390 5.77 -13.44 16.13
N PHE A 391 5.29 -12.45 16.89
CA PHE A 391 5.96 -11.92 18.07
C PHE A 391 5.40 -12.52 19.36
N VAL A 392 6.31 -12.91 20.27
CA VAL A 392 5.96 -13.25 21.65
C VAL A 392 5.89 -11.98 22.51
N SER A 393 6.78 -11.02 22.24
CA SER A 393 6.85 -9.76 22.99
C SER A 393 6.05 -8.66 22.30
N GLY A 394 5.04 -8.15 23.00
CA GLY A 394 4.27 -6.99 22.52
C GLY A 394 5.11 -5.72 22.38
N GLU A 395 6.17 -5.54 23.19
CA GLU A 395 7.05 -4.36 23.07
C GLU A 395 7.94 -4.46 21.82
N GLU A 396 8.48 -5.65 21.57
CA GLU A 396 9.26 -5.92 20.36
C GLU A 396 8.40 -5.71 19.11
N PHE A 397 7.17 -6.24 19.12
CA PHE A 397 6.20 -6.00 18.05
C PHE A 397 5.98 -4.51 17.80
N MET A 398 5.74 -3.70 18.85
CA MET A 398 5.50 -2.26 18.67
C MET A 398 6.74 -1.55 18.13
N ALA A 399 7.94 -1.88 18.61
CA ALA A 399 9.19 -1.31 18.14
C ALA A 399 9.48 -1.66 16.67
N GLU A 400 9.24 -2.92 16.28
CA GLU A 400 9.51 -3.41 14.93
C GLU A 400 8.49 -2.92 13.90
N THR A 401 7.24 -2.74 14.31
CA THR A 401 6.15 -2.35 13.40
C THR A 401 5.91 -0.84 13.35
N SER A 402 6.53 -0.06 14.24
CA SER A 402 6.62 1.39 14.14
C SER A 402 7.47 1.81 12.93
N ALA A 403 7.21 3.00 12.39
CA ALA A 403 7.86 3.50 11.18
C ALA A 403 8.92 4.60 11.43
N VAL A 404 9.11 5.04 12.68
CA VAL A 404 10.06 6.13 13.03
C VAL A 404 11.45 5.88 12.44
N LYS A 405 11.98 4.66 12.61
CA LYS A 405 13.32 4.27 12.16
C LYS A 405 13.47 4.15 10.63
N ASP A 406 12.35 4.08 9.91
CA ASP A 406 12.33 3.83 8.48
C ASP A 406 12.38 5.14 7.65
N LEU A 407 11.94 6.28 8.21
CA LEU A 407 11.91 7.58 7.52
C LEU A 407 13.27 8.01 6.92
N PRO A 408 14.41 7.89 7.65
CA PRO A 408 15.72 8.29 7.11
C PRO A 408 16.15 7.48 5.87
N ASN A 409 15.59 6.28 5.70
CA ASN A 409 15.94 5.34 4.63
C ASN A 409 15.07 5.52 3.38
N ILE A 410 14.04 6.38 3.42
CA ILE A 410 13.21 6.67 2.25
C ILE A 410 14.07 7.33 1.15
N ARG A 411 14.05 6.76 -0.06
CA ARG A 411 14.82 7.25 -1.24
C ARG A 411 13.98 7.74 -2.42
N VAL A 412 12.69 7.98 -2.20
CA VAL A 412 11.77 8.56 -3.19
C VAL A 412 11.00 9.72 -2.57
N PRO A 413 10.61 10.75 -3.35
CA PRO A 413 9.85 11.87 -2.83
C PRO A 413 8.66 11.41 -1.99
N CYS A 414 8.62 11.86 -0.74
CA CYS A 414 7.60 11.48 0.23
C CYS A 414 7.10 12.73 0.97
N LEU A 415 5.81 13.02 0.79
CA LEU A 415 5.10 14.00 1.59
C LEU A 415 4.52 13.33 2.82
N ALA A 416 4.76 13.86 4.01
CA ALA A 416 4.09 13.48 5.24
C ALA A 416 3.23 14.63 5.77
N VAL A 417 2.01 14.36 6.21
CA VAL A 417 1.10 15.38 6.78
C VAL A 417 0.50 14.88 8.08
N ASN A 418 0.86 15.48 9.22
CA ASN A 418 0.33 15.16 10.55
C ASN A 418 -0.06 16.43 11.30
N CYS A 419 -1.16 16.42 12.04
CA CYS A 419 -1.50 17.58 12.87
C CYS A 419 -0.79 17.50 14.22
N ALA A 420 -0.34 18.65 14.74
CA ALA A 420 0.25 18.72 16.08
C ALA A 420 -0.77 18.43 17.21
N ASP A 421 -2.08 18.61 16.95
CA ASP A 421 -3.17 18.31 17.89
C ASP A 421 -3.86 16.96 17.61
N ASP A 422 -3.21 16.05 16.88
CA ASP A 422 -3.72 14.70 16.62
C ASP A 422 -3.86 13.91 17.95
N PRO A 423 -5.08 13.45 18.29
CA PRO A 423 -5.33 12.75 19.56
C PRO A 423 -4.81 11.30 19.60
N LEU A 424 -4.42 10.75 18.45
CA LEU A 424 -3.88 9.39 18.31
C LEU A 424 -2.35 9.39 18.14
N MET A 425 -1.78 10.47 17.64
CA MET A 425 -0.34 10.67 17.50
C MET A 425 0.06 12.03 18.08
N PRO A 426 0.48 12.11 19.35
CA PRO A 426 0.85 13.37 19.98
C PRO A 426 1.88 14.13 19.15
N GLY A 427 1.72 15.46 19.08
CA GLY A 427 2.60 16.32 18.30
C GLY A 427 4.08 16.16 18.68
N GLU A 428 4.38 15.91 19.95
CA GLU A 428 5.73 15.70 20.49
C GLU A 428 6.37 14.37 20.03
N ALA A 429 5.55 13.37 19.71
CA ALA A 429 5.98 12.06 19.24
C ALA A 429 6.18 12.00 17.71
N LEU A 430 5.91 13.09 16.99
CA LEU A 430 6.15 13.14 15.55
C LEU A 430 7.66 13.08 15.25
N PRO A 431 8.11 12.22 14.32
CA PRO A 431 9.53 11.93 14.08
C PRO A 431 10.20 13.02 13.23
N ARG A 432 10.21 14.27 13.74
CA ARG A 432 10.76 15.44 13.04
C ARG A 432 12.26 15.28 12.78
N SER A 433 13.00 14.76 13.75
CA SER A 433 14.45 14.52 13.63
C SER A 433 14.75 13.53 12.52
N GLU A 434 13.97 12.45 12.41
CA GLU A 434 14.14 11.39 11.43
C GLU A 434 13.74 11.87 10.05
N ALA A 435 12.65 12.63 9.93
CA ALA A 435 12.25 13.27 8.69
C ALA A 435 13.34 14.21 8.14
N ARG A 436 14.00 15.01 9.00
CA ARG A 436 15.11 15.91 8.59
C ARG A 436 16.35 15.18 8.09
N LYS A 437 16.52 13.89 8.42
CA LYS A 437 17.67 13.09 7.96
C LYS A 437 17.51 12.63 6.51
N SER A 438 16.30 12.66 5.93
CA SER A 438 16.07 12.26 4.54
C SER A 438 15.87 13.49 3.63
N PRO A 439 16.65 13.63 2.54
CA PRO A 439 16.42 14.67 1.54
C PRO A 439 15.19 14.39 0.66
N PHE A 440 14.56 13.24 0.83
CA PHE A 440 13.37 12.84 0.09
C PHE A 440 12.07 13.06 0.86
N VAL A 441 12.14 13.38 2.16
CA VAL A 441 10.97 13.54 3.02
C VAL A 441 10.72 15.02 3.29
N VAL A 442 9.49 15.45 3.05
CA VAL A 442 8.95 16.72 3.55
C VAL A 442 7.76 16.42 4.45
N MET A 443 7.84 16.85 5.70
CA MET A 443 6.76 16.69 6.68
C MET A 443 6.11 18.05 6.95
N ALA A 444 4.82 18.15 6.65
CA ALA A 444 3.97 19.27 6.96
C ALA A 444 3.24 19.00 8.29
N VAL A 445 3.40 19.89 9.25
CA VAL A 445 2.75 19.80 10.57
C VAL A 445 1.80 20.98 10.81
N PRO A 446 0.54 20.88 10.34
CA PRO A 446 -0.54 21.75 10.76
C PRO A 446 -0.69 21.80 12.29
N LYS A 447 -0.86 22.98 12.89
CA LYS A 447 -1.06 23.11 14.35
C LYS A 447 -2.31 22.40 14.89
N LYS A 448 -3.32 22.28 14.04
CA LYS A 448 -4.68 21.80 14.30
C LYS A 448 -5.25 21.00 13.14
N GLY A 449 -6.10 20.04 13.42
CA GLY A 449 -6.78 19.25 12.39
C GLY A 449 -7.08 17.84 12.83
N GLY A 450 -6.60 17.43 14.02
CA GLY A 450 -6.82 16.10 14.55
C GLY A 450 -6.24 15.00 13.66
N HIS A 451 -6.73 13.79 13.88
CA HIS A 451 -6.43 12.65 13.04
C HIS A 451 -7.33 12.67 11.80
N LEU A 452 -6.73 12.80 10.61
CA LEU A 452 -7.42 12.84 9.30
C LEU A 452 -8.46 13.97 9.13
N GLY A 453 -8.61 14.91 10.06
CA GLY A 453 -9.72 15.86 10.03
C GLY A 453 -9.49 17.08 9.15
N THR A 454 -8.38 17.80 9.31
CA THR A 454 -7.95 19.02 8.59
C THR A 454 -9.00 19.75 7.70
N PHE A 455 -10.20 20.04 8.20
CA PHE A 455 -11.29 20.55 7.37
C PHE A 455 -11.09 22.05 7.04
N MET A 456 -11.17 22.44 5.77
CA MET A 456 -11.00 23.85 5.39
C MET A 456 -12.31 24.66 5.48
N ALA A 457 -12.20 25.94 5.84
CA ALA A 457 -13.30 26.90 5.82
C ALA A 457 -13.86 27.15 4.40
N LYS A 458 -15.19 27.26 4.26
CA LYS A 458 -15.91 27.53 2.99
C LYS A 458 -15.65 28.90 2.33
N LYS A 459 -14.76 29.76 2.85
CA LYS A 459 -14.70 31.19 2.47
C LYS A 459 -13.87 31.54 1.22
N SER A 460 -13.13 30.61 0.63
CA SER A 460 -12.42 30.91 -0.62
C SER A 460 -13.33 30.69 -1.83
N ARG A 461 -13.64 31.76 -2.57
CA ARG A 461 -14.29 31.68 -3.91
C ARG A 461 -13.51 30.80 -4.90
N LYS A 462 -12.22 30.50 -4.64
CA LYS A 462 -11.38 29.59 -5.43
C LYS A 462 -11.44 28.12 -4.95
N PHE A 463 -11.78 27.86 -3.69
CA PHE A 463 -11.86 26.50 -3.12
C PHE A 463 -13.28 26.23 -2.64
N HIS A 464 -14.13 25.76 -3.55
CA HIS A 464 -15.51 25.37 -3.24
C HIS A 464 -15.54 24.18 -2.26
N GLY A 465 -16.23 24.37 -1.13
CA GLY A 465 -16.96 23.36 -0.33
C GLY A 465 -16.22 22.11 0.18
N ASN A 466 -16.18 21.92 1.50
CA ASN A 466 -15.94 20.63 2.18
C ASN A 466 -14.61 19.89 1.92
N LYS A 467 -13.61 20.48 1.27
CA LYS A 467 -12.30 19.85 1.05
C LYS A 467 -11.42 19.87 2.30
N ARG A 468 -10.74 18.76 2.59
CA ARG A 468 -9.67 18.72 3.59
C ARG A 468 -8.39 19.34 3.05
N TYR A 469 -7.63 20.00 3.94
CA TYR A 469 -6.36 20.63 3.62
C TYR A 469 -5.38 19.64 2.98
N HIS A 470 -5.22 18.46 3.58
CA HIS A 470 -4.29 17.46 3.07
C HIS A 470 -4.63 17.02 1.63
N THR A 471 -5.91 16.97 1.24
CA THR A 471 -6.32 16.65 -0.14
C THR A 471 -5.74 17.64 -1.14
N ALA A 472 -5.73 18.94 -0.82
CA ALA A 472 -5.17 19.96 -1.70
C ALA A 472 -3.64 19.86 -1.79
N VAL A 473 -2.96 19.61 -0.66
CA VAL A 473 -1.50 19.45 -0.62
C VAL A 473 -1.06 18.22 -1.41
N VAL A 474 -1.78 17.10 -1.26
CA VAL A 474 -1.51 15.86 -1.99
C VAL A 474 -1.72 16.03 -3.49
N GLU A 475 -2.75 16.78 -3.90
CA GLU A 475 -2.97 17.09 -5.31
C GLU A 475 -1.83 17.92 -5.91
N GLU A 476 -1.36 18.98 -5.23
CA GLU A 476 -0.20 19.76 -5.66
C GLU A 476 1.07 18.89 -5.71
N TRP A 477 1.28 18.07 -4.68
CA TRP A 477 2.44 17.20 -4.53
C TRP A 477 2.58 16.21 -5.70
N PHE A 478 1.52 15.49 -6.04
CA PHE A 478 1.59 14.53 -7.14
C PHE A 478 1.61 15.19 -8.51
N LYS A 479 1.00 16.37 -8.69
CA LYS A 479 1.17 17.15 -9.93
C LYS A 479 2.62 17.54 -10.15
N ALA A 480 3.32 17.99 -9.10
CA ALA A 480 4.74 18.29 -9.17
C ALA A 480 5.55 17.01 -9.50
N ASN A 481 5.32 15.91 -8.80
CA ASN A 481 6.09 14.68 -9.03
C ASN A 481 5.91 14.09 -10.43
N GLN A 482 4.74 14.27 -11.05
CA GLN A 482 4.48 13.79 -12.40
C GLN A 482 5.34 14.44 -13.48
N THR A 483 5.93 15.63 -13.21
CA THR A 483 6.84 16.29 -14.16
C THR A 483 8.21 15.63 -14.24
N LEU A 484 8.60 14.84 -13.22
CA LEU A 484 9.86 14.10 -13.25
C LEU A 484 9.73 12.88 -14.17
N PRO A 485 10.76 12.53 -14.97
CA PRO A 485 10.75 11.27 -15.71
C PRO A 485 10.77 10.07 -14.75
N GLN A 486 10.50 8.87 -15.27
CA GLN A 486 10.69 7.65 -14.48
C GLN A 486 12.20 7.47 -14.23
N MET A 487 12.65 7.79 -13.02
CA MET A 487 14.08 7.82 -12.66
C MET A 487 14.60 6.49 -12.10
N ARG A 488 13.71 5.63 -11.60
CA ARG A 488 14.08 4.37 -10.92
C ARG A 488 13.82 3.17 -11.86
N PRO A 489 14.76 2.21 -11.95
CA PRO A 489 14.54 0.99 -12.70
C PRO A 489 13.37 0.22 -12.08
N ARG A 490 12.58 -0.44 -12.91
CA ARG A 490 11.55 -1.34 -12.41
C ARG A 490 12.18 -2.66 -12.04
N PRO A 491 11.79 -3.29 -10.92
CA PRO A 491 12.29 -4.61 -10.58
C PRO A 491 11.89 -5.59 -11.69
N GLN A 492 12.80 -6.49 -12.04
CA GLN A 492 12.43 -7.65 -12.85
C GLN A 492 11.47 -8.52 -12.05
N ILE A 493 10.45 -9.06 -12.71
CA ILE A 493 9.42 -9.87 -12.04
C ILE A 493 9.56 -11.31 -12.53
N PHE A 494 9.67 -12.22 -11.56
CA PHE A 494 9.85 -13.65 -11.78
C PHE A 494 8.54 -14.39 -11.56
N ASN A 495 8.33 -15.46 -12.32
CA ASN A 495 7.26 -16.42 -12.10
C ASN A 495 7.86 -17.65 -11.39
N ALA A 496 7.28 -18.03 -10.27
CA ALA A 496 7.67 -19.18 -9.49
C ALA A 496 6.62 -20.31 -9.56
N HIS A 497 6.93 -21.41 -8.86
CA HIS A 497 6.04 -22.56 -8.74
C HIS A 497 4.63 -22.14 -8.28
N GLN A 498 3.60 -22.86 -8.77
CA GLN A 498 2.18 -22.61 -8.47
C GLN A 498 1.64 -21.22 -8.91
N GLY A 499 2.29 -20.57 -9.88
CA GLY A 499 1.79 -19.35 -10.53
C GLY A 499 1.93 -18.09 -9.68
N PHE A 500 2.85 -18.11 -8.70
CA PHE A 500 3.20 -16.92 -7.92
C PHE A 500 4.20 -16.06 -8.68
N PHE A 501 4.01 -14.74 -8.60
CA PHE A 501 4.92 -13.74 -9.13
C PHE A 501 5.58 -12.97 -8.00
N TYR A 502 6.84 -12.58 -8.17
CA TYR A 502 7.60 -11.80 -7.19
C TYR A 502 8.66 -10.92 -7.85
N PRO A 503 8.99 -9.75 -7.28
CA PRO A 503 10.10 -8.95 -7.76
C PRO A 503 11.46 -9.58 -7.40
N GLU A 504 12.48 -9.29 -8.21
CA GLU A 504 13.87 -9.66 -7.95
C GLU A 504 14.27 -9.32 -6.51
N GLY A 505 14.95 -10.25 -5.83
CA GLY A 505 15.42 -10.07 -4.46
C GLY A 505 14.33 -10.14 -3.37
N HIS A 506 13.05 -10.19 -3.74
CA HIS A 506 11.93 -9.96 -2.82
C HIS A 506 10.81 -11.03 -2.90
N PRO A 507 11.11 -12.31 -2.66
CA PRO A 507 10.13 -13.40 -2.74
C PRO A 507 9.01 -13.31 -1.68
N GLU A 508 9.23 -12.56 -0.60
CA GLU A 508 8.21 -12.25 0.42
C GLU A 508 7.08 -11.37 -0.12
N MET A 509 7.32 -10.59 -1.18
CA MET A 509 6.31 -9.79 -1.88
C MET A 509 5.55 -10.61 -2.94
N SER A 510 5.59 -11.94 -2.83
CA SER A 510 4.98 -12.80 -3.82
C SER A 510 3.45 -12.80 -3.73
N PHE A 511 2.82 -12.87 -4.89
CA PHE A 511 1.38 -12.99 -5.01
C PHE A 511 0.99 -13.90 -6.17
N ARG A 512 -0.25 -14.40 -6.14
CA ARG A 512 -0.93 -14.88 -7.35
C ARG A 512 -2.34 -14.33 -7.39
N GLU A 513 -2.82 -14.06 -8.60
CA GLU A 513 -4.22 -13.67 -8.81
C GLU A 513 -5.12 -14.91 -8.74
N VAL A 514 -6.21 -14.80 -7.98
CA VAL A 514 -7.16 -15.90 -7.74
C VAL A 514 -8.60 -15.44 -7.91
N THR A 515 -9.53 -16.37 -8.00
CA THR A 515 -10.96 -16.04 -8.01
C THR A 515 -11.50 -15.89 -6.59
N GLN A 516 -12.61 -15.15 -6.45
CA GLN A 516 -13.33 -15.10 -5.17
C GLN A 516 -13.78 -16.50 -4.71
N MET A 517 -14.17 -17.37 -5.66
CA MET A 517 -14.59 -18.73 -5.38
C MET A 517 -13.43 -19.55 -4.79
N TYR A 518 -12.23 -19.43 -5.33
CA TYR A 518 -11.03 -20.07 -4.79
C TYR A 518 -10.82 -19.71 -3.31
N LEU A 519 -10.88 -18.43 -2.96
CA LEU A 519 -10.71 -17.99 -1.58
C LEU A 519 -11.82 -18.50 -0.65
N LYS A 520 -13.07 -18.55 -1.13
CA LYS A 520 -14.20 -19.12 -0.36
C LYS A 520 -13.99 -20.60 -0.08
N LEU A 521 -13.59 -21.38 -1.09
CA LEU A 521 -13.33 -22.81 -0.95
C LEU A 521 -12.16 -23.09 0.00
N LYS A 522 -11.11 -22.28 -0.06
CA LYS A 522 -9.96 -22.37 0.85
C LYS A 522 -10.34 -22.13 2.31
N TYR A 523 -11.32 -21.25 2.57
CA TYR A 523 -11.80 -20.94 3.92
C TYR A 523 -12.77 -21.99 4.48
N THR A 524 -13.55 -22.66 3.62
CA THR A 524 -14.42 -23.75 4.07
C THR A 524 -13.60 -24.93 4.56
N ARG A 525 -13.54 -25.11 5.89
CA ARG A 525 -12.94 -26.30 6.51
C ARG A 525 -13.52 -27.56 5.85
N PRO A 526 -12.69 -28.47 5.33
CA PRO A 526 -13.14 -29.84 5.15
C PRO A 526 -13.61 -30.33 6.52
N THR A 527 -14.83 -30.86 6.61
CA THR A 527 -15.22 -31.68 7.75
C THR A 527 -14.33 -32.92 7.72
N TYR A 528 -13.17 -32.86 8.34
CA TYR A 528 -12.37 -34.06 8.55
C TYR A 528 -13.18 -34.98 9.46
N PRO A 529 -13.43 -36.24 9.07
CA PRO A 529 -13.99 -37.21 10.00
C PRO A 529 -13.06 -37.24 11.20
N LYS A 530 -13.62 -37.04 12.41
CA LYS A 530 -12.87 -37.19 13.66
C LYS A 530 -12.10 -38.50 13.55
N SER A 531 -10.77 -38.45 13.69
CA SER A 531 -10.00 -39.68 13.79
C SER A 531 -10.59 -40.46 14.96
N THR A 532 -11.26 -41.57 14.66
CA THR A 532 -11.60 -42.55 15.67
C THR A 532 -10.28 -43.07 16.20
N SER A 533 -9.86 -42.57 17.35
CA SER A 533 -8.85 -43.24 18.16
C SER A 533 -9.43 -44.60 18.54
N THR A 534 -8.93 -45.65 17.90
CA THR A 534 -9.05 -47.03 18.35
C THR A 534 -7.66 -47.56 18.60
#